data_AF-A0A920AWE0-F1
#
_entry.id   AF-A0A920AWE0-F1
#
_cell.length_a   1.000
_cell.length_b   1.000
_cell.length_c   1.000
_cell.angle_alpha   90.00
_cell.angle_beta   90.00
_cell.angle_gamma   90.00
#
_symmetry.space_group_name_H-M   'P 1'
#
loop_
_entity.id
_entity.type
_entity.pdbx_description
1 polymer ?
#
loop_
_entity_poly.entity_id
_entity_poly.type
_entity_poly.pdbx_seq_one_letter_code
_entity_poly.pdbx_strand_id
1 'polypeptide(L)'
;MILGTLKLFVWAIYLPVQKNISDLIDNQNFEFVNHDITKPYYRDNIDEIYNLACPASPIHYQYNPIKTVKTCTIGVINILGLAKKNNAKILQASTSEVYGDPLVHPQNENYNGNVNPIGIRSCYDEGKRCSETLFMDYYREHNLKIKIVRIFNTYGQIWQMMMAVYFKFLFYKLSQEIN
;
A
#
# COMPACT_ATOMS: atom_id res chain seq x y z
N MET A 1 2.48 -18.65 24.59
CA MET A 1 3.56 -18.16 23.70
C MET A 1 3.04 -18.32 22.28
N ILE A 2 2.39 -17.30 21.73
CA ILE A 2 1.78 -17.37 20.40
C ILE A 2 2.94 -17.29 19.40
N LEU A 3 3.36 -18.43 18.87
CA LEU A 3 4.30 -18.56 17.75
C LEU A 3 3.57 -18.21 16.44
N GLY A 4 3.10 -16.97 16.34
CA GLY A 4 2.38 -16.46 15.18
C GLY A 4 2.99 -15.14 14.74
N THR A 5 3.34 -15.05 13.47
CA THR A 5 3.83 -13.82 12.82
C THR A 5 2.78 -12.72 12.95
N LEU A 6 3.07 -11.61 13.62
CA LEU A 6 2.15 -10.48 13.73
C LEU A 6 2.21 -9.64 12.45
N LYS A 7 1.08 -9.61 11.72
CA LYS A 7 0.94 -8.89 10.46
C LYS A 7 0.13 -7.62 10.66
N LEU A 8 0.68 -6.46 10.27
CA LEU A 8 -0.05 -5.20 10.24
C LEU A 8 -0.51 -4.90 8.81
N PHE A 9 -1.82 -4.73 8.65
CA PHE A 9 -2.42 -4.31 7.39
C PHE A 9 -2.80 -2.84 7.48
N VAL A 10 -2.27 -2.05 6.55
CA VAL A 10 -2.43 -0.60 6.55
C VAL A 10 -3.36 -0.19 5.41
N TRP A 11 -4.45 0.52 5.74
CA TRP A 11 -5.53 0.85 4.80
C TRP A 11 -5.83 2.36 4.73
N ALA A 12 -6.22 2.84 3.55
CA ALA A 12 -6.66 4.23 3.35
C ALA A 12 -8.19 4.28 3.44
N ILE A 13 -8.70 4.99 4.44
CA ILE A 13 -10.13 5.08 4.74
C ILE A 13 -10.82 6.01 3.75
N TYR A 14 -11.39 5.45 2.69
CA TYR A 14 -12.31 6.18 1.79
C TYR A 14 -13.66 5.48 1.61
N LEU A 15 -13.86 4.28 2.18
CA LEU A 15 -15.10 3.52 2.07
C LEU A 15 -15.48 2.91 3.43
N PRO A 16 -16.76 2.58 3.68
CA PRO A 16 -17.19 1.97 4.93
C PRO A 16 -16.56 0.57 5.09
N VAL A 17 -15.45 0.51 5.84
CA VAL A 17 -14.67 -0.69 6.13
C VAL A 17 -15.52 -1.79 6.77
N GLN A 18 -16.44 -1.38 7.64
CA GLN A 18 -17.10 -2.26 8.59
C GLN A 18 -17.85 -3.42 7.92
N LYS A 19 -18.43 -3.22 6.73
CA LYS A 19 -19.11 -4.30 6.00
C LYS A 19 -18.17 -5.31 5.35
N ASN A 20 -16.91 -4.94 5.09
CA ASN A 20 -15.97 -5.79 4.35
C ASN A 20 -15.08 -6.65 5.26
N ILE A 21 -14.98 -6.28 6.54
CA ILE A 21 -14.18 -6.98 7.54
C ILE A 21 -15.03 -7.70 8.59
N SER A 22 -16.36 -7.67 8.49
CA SER A 22 -17.28 -8.29 9.45
C SER A 22 -16.89 -9.73 9.78
N ASP A 23 -16.56 -10.51 8.75
CA ASP A 23 -16.21 -11.93 8.88
C ASP A 23 -14.87 -12.17 9.58
N LEU A 24 -14.06 -11.12 9.77
CA LEU A 24 -12.73 -11.18 10.37
C LEU A 24 -12.68 -10.61 11.78
N ILE A 25 -13.69 -9.83 12.18
CA ILE A 25 -13.75 -9.21 13.52
C ILE A 25 -13.72 -10.25 14.63
N ASP A 26 -14.32 -11.42 14.41
CA ASP A 26 -14.37 -12.51 15.40
C ASP A 26 -13.09 -13.38 15.42
N ASN A 27 -12.13 -13.14 14.52
CA ASN A 27 -10.90 -13.89 14.46
C ASN A 27 -9.89 -13.38 15.50
N GLN A 28 -9.52 -14.23 16.46
CA GLN A 28 -8.58 -13.89 17.53
C GLN A 28 -7.17 -13.48 17.04
N ASN A 29 -6.81 -13.85 15.81
CA ASN A 29 -5.54 -13.47 15.18
C ASN A 29 -5.65 -12.22 14.30
N PHE A 30 -6.80 -11.54 14.32
CA PHE A 30 -7.05 -10.33 13.55
C PHE A 30 -7.33 -9.15 14.50
N GLU A 31 -6.66 -8.04 14.25
CA GLU A 31 -6.93 -6.78 14.92
C GLU A 31 -7.16 -5.71 13.87
N PHE A 32 -8.30 -5.03 13.97
CA PHE A 32 -8.59 -3.87 13.13
C PHE A 32 -8.12 -2.58 13.82
N VAL A 33 -7.27 -1.82 13.14
CA VAL A 33 -6.78 -0.53 13.61
C VAL A 33 -7.32 0.58 12.70
N ASN A 34 -8.23 1.40 13.22
CA ASN A 34 -8.74 2.56 12.51
C ASN A 34 -7.76 3.74 12.64
N HIS A 35 -6.79 3.85 11.73
CA HIS A 35 -5.74 4.87 11.81
C HIS A 35 -5.47 5.55 10.46
N ASP A 36 -5.23 6.86 10.52
CA ASP A 36 -4.81 7.67 9.38
C ASP A 36 -3.28 7.68 9.29
N ILE A 37 -2.74 7.02 8.28
CA ILE A 37 -1.29 6.79 8.13
C ILE A 37 -0.49 8.07 7.97
N THR A 38 -1.12 9.18 7.60
CA THR A 38 -0.44 10.48 7.55
C THR A 38 -0.07 11.01 8.94
N LYS A 39 -0.57 10.36 10.00
CA LYS A 39 -0.18 10.58 11.39
C LYS A 39 0.72 9.43 11.85
N PRO A 40 1.70 9.70 12.74
CA PRO A 40 2.51 8.64 13.34
C PRO A 40 1.66 7.57 14.01
N TYR A 41 2.08 6.31 13.88
CA TYR A 41 1.50 5.15 14.57
C TYR A 41 2.63 4.41 15.26
N TYR A 42 2.43 4.07 16.54
CA TYR A 42 3.44 3.40 17.35
C TYR A 42 2.91 2.04 17.78
N ARG A 43 3.61 1.00 17.35
CA ARG A 43 3.34 -0.39 17.73
C ARG A 43 4.64 -1.18 17.68
N ASP A 44 4.76 -2.11 18.59
CA ASP A 44 5.91 -3.02 18.70
C ASP A 44 5.51 -4.43 18.27
N ASN A 45 6.52 -5.28 18.06
CA ASN A 45 6.39 -6.69 17.69
C ASN A 45 5.66 -6.92 16.35
N ILE A 46 5.85 -6.03 15.37
CA ILE A 46 5.32 -6.25 14.00
C ILE A 46 6.37 -6.99 13.17
N ASP A 47 5.99 -8.14 12.60
CA ASP A 47 6.89 -8.91 11.73
C ASP A 47 6.75 -8.50 10.25
N GLU A 48 5.53 -8.16 9.83
CA GLU A 48 5.21 -7.86 8.44
C GLU A 48 4.23 -6.68 8.32
N ILE A 49 4.48 -5.79 7.36
CA ILE A 49 3.60 -4.67 7.02
C ILE A 49 3.19 -4.79 5.55
N TYR A 50 1.89 -4.74 5.31
CA TYR A 50 1.33 -4.67 3.96
C TYR A 50 0.71 -3.30 3.75
N ASN A 51 1.41 -2.43 3.01
CA ASN A 51 0.91 -1.10 2.71
C ASN A 51 0.00 -1.11 1.49
N LEU A 52 -1.31 -1.08 1.76
CA LEU A 52 -2.37 -1.03 0.75
C LEU A 52 -3.07 0.34 0.76
N ALA A 53 -2.56 1.30 1.52
CA ALA A 53 -3.20 2.58 1.74
C ALA A 53 -2.94 3.56 0.60
N CYS A 54 -3.85 3.60 -0.37
CA CYS A 54 -4.12 4.76 -1.24
C CYS A 54 -5.41 4.46 -2.05
N PRO A 55 -6.32 5.42 -2.27
CA PRO A 55 -7.39 5.22 -3.26
C PRO A 55 -6.79 5.02 -4.66
N ALA A 56 -7.20 3.97 -5.37
CA ALA A 56 -6.72 3.64 -6.73
C ALA A 56 -7.67 4.05 -7.86
N SER A 57 -8.90 4.47 -7.55
CA SER A 57 -9.87 4.91 -8.56
C SER A 57 -9.75 6.41 -8.82
N PRO A 58 -9.76 6.87 -10.09
CA PRO A 58 -9.71 8.29 -10.44
C PRO A 58 -10.65 9.17 -9.65
N ILE A 59 -11.90 8.74 -9.51
CA ILE A 59 -12.93 9.47 -8.76
C ILE A 59 -12.50 9.69 -7.30
N HIS A 60 -11.87 8.68 -6.68
CA HIS A 60 -11.51 8.72 -5.26
C HIS A 60 -10.22 9.49 -4.99
N TYR A 61 -9.17 9.29 -5.79
CA TYR A 61 -7.92 10.01 -5.56
C TYR A 61 -7.98 11.48 -6.00
N GLN A 62 -8.86 11.81 -6.96
CA GLN A 62 -9.11 13.20 -7.38
C GLN A 62 -10.12 13.93 -6.48
N TYR A 63 -10.90 13.23 -5.66
CA TYR A 63 -11.80 13.87 -4.69
C TYR A 63 -11.03 14.75 -3.69
N ASN A 64 -9.86 14.29 -3.25
CA ASN A 64 -8.96 15.08 -2.41
C ASN A 64 -7.49 14.82 -2.77
N PRO A 65 -6.98 15.47 -3.84
CA PRO A 65 -5.66 15.20 -4.40
C PRO A 65 -4.53 15.53 -3.41
N ILE A 66 -4.71 16.56 -2.57
CA ILE A 66 -3.74 16.91 -1.52
C ILE A 66 -3.61 15.77 -0.50
N LYS A 67 -4.75 15.20 -0.07
CA LYS A 67 -4.73 14.07 0.86
C LYS A 67 -4.13 12.82 0.20
N THR A 68 -4.39 12.59 -1.08
CA THR A 68 -3.77 11.50 -1.85
C THR A 68 -2.24 11.60 -1.80
N VAL A 69 -1.68 12.78 -2.14
CA VAL A 69 -0.23 12.99 -2.09
C VAL A 69 0.31 12.80 -0.68
N LYS A 70 -0.33 13.38 0.34
CA LYS A 70 0.08 13.19 1.76
C LYS A 70 0.08 11.71 2.16
N THR A 71 -0.90 10.95 1.71
CA THR A 71 -1.00 9.51 1.97
C THR A 71 0.15 8.75 1.31
N CYS A 72 0.48 9.08 0.06
CA CYS A 72 1.59 8.44 -0.68
C CYS A 72 2.99 8.90 -0.24
N THR A 73 3.10 9.99 0.51
CA THR A 73 4.39 10.58 0.93
C THR A 73 4.56 10.49 2.44
N ILE A 74 3.91 11.39 3.19
CA ILE A 74 3.94 11.41 4.66
C ILE A 74 3.49 10.07 5.25
N GLY A 75 2.43 9.50 4.68
CA GLY A 75 1.95 8.18 5.09
C GLY A 75 2.99 7.08 4.90
N VAL A 76 3.69 7.09 3.77
CA VAL A 76 4.77 6.14 3.46
C VAL A 76 5.97 6.34 4.39
N ILE A 77 6.34 7.57 4.71
CA ILE A 77 7.42 7.86 5.67
C ILE A 77 7.09 7.25 7.04
N ASN A 78 5.86 7.43 7.52
CA ASN A 78 5.44 6.92 8.83
C ASN A 78 5.49 5.39 8.90
N ILE A 79 4.99 4.69 7.89
CA ILE A 79 5.00 3.21 7.88
C ILE A 79 6.40 2.64 7.67
N LEU A 80 7.27 3.31 6.91
CA LEU A 80 8.66 2.91 6.74
C LEU A 80 9.44 3.09 8.04
N GLY A 81 9.17 4.17 8.77
CA GLY A 81 9.66 4.36 10.13
C GLY A 81 9.21 3.26 11.08
N LEU A 82 7.93 2.86 11.01
CA LEU A 82 7.39 1.75 11.81
C LEU A 82 8.02 0.41 11.45
N ALA A 83 8.19 0.12 10.16
CA ALA A 83 8.84 -1.10 9.67
C ALA A 83 10.29 -1.18 10.16
N LYS A 84 11.04 -0.08 10.02
CA LYS A 84 12.42 0.03 10.49
C LYS A 84 12.53 -0.19 12.00
N LYS A 85 11.67 0.46 12.79
CA LYS A 85 11.65 0.30 14.26
C LYS A 85 11.47 -1.17 14.67
N ASN A 86 10.62 -1.89 13.96
CA ASN A 86 10.28 -3.27 14.26
C ASN A 86 11.16 -4.31 13.55
N ASN A 87 12.09 -3.88 12.67
CA ASN A 87 12.80 -4.77 11.75
C ASN A 87 11.84 -5.64 10.90
N ALA A 88 10.68 -5.08 10.55
CA ALA A 88 9.61 -5.76 9.84
C ALA A 88 9.91 -5.86 8.34
N LYS A 89 9.43 -6.94 7.70
CA LYS A 89 9.29 -6.97 6.23
C LYS A 89 8.17 -6.02 5.83
N ILE A 90 8.32 -5.26 4.75
CA ILE A 90 7.26 -4.37 4.27
C ILE A 90 7.02 -4.53 2.76
N LEU A 91 5.75 -4.62 2.38
CA LEU A 91 5.30 -4.67 1.00
C LEU A 91 4.55 -3.37 0.64
N GLN A 92 4.95 -2.75 -0.47
CA GLN A 92 4.25 -1.63 -1.09
C GLN A 92 3.36 -2.12 -2.23
N ALA A 93 2.06 -1.87 -2.14
CA ALA A 93 1.18 -1.92 -3.30
C ALA A 93 1.38 -0.64 -4.14
N SER A 94 2.19 -0.75 -5.18
CA SER A 94 2.33 0.25 -6.23
C SER A 94 1.29 0.00 -7.34
N THR A 95 1.44 0.67 -8.47
CA THR A 95 0.44 0.71 -9.55
C THR A 95 1.12 0.80 -10.90
N SER A 96 0.42 0.36 -11.94
CA SER A 96 0.82 0.59 -13.33
C SER A 96 0.79 2.06 -13.74
N GLU A 97 0.05 2.92 -13.04
CA GLU A 97 0.04 4.38 -13.31
C GLU A 97 1.42 5.04 -13.13
N VAL A 98 2.38 4.39 -12.43
CA VAL A 98 3.76 4.90 -12.35
C VAL A 98 4.45 4.95 -13.72
N TYR A 99 3.94 4.21 -14.71
CA TYR A 99 4.42 4.24 -16.08
C TYR A 99 3.83 5.40 -16.90
N GLY A 100 2.71 6.01 -16.46
CA GLY A 100 2.04 7.14 -17.11
C GLY A 100 1.49 6.79 -18.49
N ASP A 101 1.86 7.59 -19.49
CA ASP A 101 1.58 7.36 -20.91
C ASP A 101 2.81 6.72 -21.60
N PRO A 102 3.09 5.41 -21.37
CA PRO A 102 4.34 4.79 -21.78
C PRO A 102 4.50 4.79 -23.30
N LEU A 103 5.72 5.07 -23.76
CA LEU A 103 6.09 5.04 -25.19
C LEU A 103 6.44 3.63 -25.68
N VAL A 104 6.49 2.64 -24.79
CA VAL A 104 6.89 1.27 -25.06
C VAL A 104 5.82 0.31 -24.53
N HIS A 105 5.56 -0.76 -25.30
CA HIS A 105 4.65 -1.84 -24.92
C HIS A 105 5.27 -3.20 -25.29
N PRO A 106 5.29 -4.20 -24.39
CA PRO A 106 4.77 -4.19 -23.00
C PRO A 106 5.64 -3.36 -22.04
N GLN A 107 5.06 -2.95 -20.89
CA GLN A 107 5.79 -2.17 -19.88
C GLN A 107 6.68 -3.08 -19.02
N ASN A 108 8.00 -2.85 -19.11
CA ASN A 108 9.00 -3.49 -18.26
C ASN A 108 9.30 -2.59 -17.04
N GLU A 109 9.65 -3.19 -15.89
CA GLU A 109 9.97 -2.46 -14.66
C GLU A 109 11.16 -1.51 -14.76
N ASN A 110 12.08 -1.75 -15.71
CA ASN A 110 13.23 -0.89 -16.02
C ASN A 110 12.83 0.37 -16.81
N TYR A 111 11.59 0.48 -17.29
CA TYR A 111 11.11 1.70 -17.93
C TYR A 111 10.85 2.80 -16.89
N ASN A 112 11.43 3.97 -17.12
CA ASN A 112 11.36 5.10 -16.18
C ASN A 112 9.95 5.69 -16.00
N GLY A 113 9.01 5.40 -16.90
CA GLY A 113 7.68 6.03 -16.94
C GLY A 113 7.67 7.35 -17.72
N ASN A 114 6.49 7.73 -18.23
CA ASN A 114 6.21 8.99 -18.90
C ASN A 114 5.02 9.66 -18.21
N VAL A 115 5.28 10.30 -17.07
CA VAL A 115 4.26 10.94 -16.22
C VAL A 115 4.43 12.45 -16.29
N ASN A 116 3.31 13.17 -16.39
CA ASN A 116 3.28 14.62 -16.30
C ASN A 116 3.04 15.04 -14.84
N PRO A 117 3.92 15.81 -14.18
CA PRO A 117 3.77 16.16 -12.77
C PRO A 117 2.70 17.24 -12.48
N ILE A 118 2.21 17.96 -13.50
CA ILE A 118 1.18 19.00 -13.35
C ILE A 118 -0.21 18.56 -13.85
N GLY A 119 -0.34 17.31 -14.29
CA GLY A 119 -1.62 16.73 -14.71
C GLY A 119 -2.60 16.55 -13.56
N ILE A 120 -3.89 16.42 -13.90
CA ILE A 120 -4.96 16.21 -12.91
C ILE A 120 -4.87 14.85 -12.20
N ARG A 121 -4.09 13.90 -12.75
CA ARG A 121 -3.84 12.57 -12.17
C ARG A 121 -2.54 12.49 -11.37
N SER A 122 -1.67 13.49 -11.48
CA SER A 122 -0.32 13.48 -10.90
C SER A 122 -0.30 13.28 -9.39
N CYS A 123 -1.37 13.69 -8.69
CA CYS A 123 -1.50 13.44 -7.25
C CYS A 123 -1.37 11.95 -6.87
N TYR A 124 -1.80 11.05 -7.76
CA TYR A 124 -1.67 9.61 -7.59
C TYR A 124 -0.40 9.08 -8.26
N ASP A 125 -0.16 9.45 -9.52
CA ASP A 125 0.96 8.93 -10.32
C ASP A 125 2.31 9.30 -9.71
N GLU A 126 2.54 10.59 -9.44
CA GLU A 126 3.75 11.08 -8.76
C GLU A 126 3.78 10.67 -7.29
N GLY A 127 2.61 10.59 -6.66
CA GLY A 127 2.48 10.07 -5.30
C GLY A 127 3.09 8.67 -5.20
N LYS A 128 2.70 7.76 -6.10
CA LYS A 128 3.19 6.37 -6.13
C LYS A 128 4.66 6.27 -6.56
N ARG A 129 5.11 7.10 -7.51
CA ARG A 129 6.55 7.18 -7.88
C ARG A 129 7.40 7.65 -6.70
N CYS A 130 6.94 8.64 -5.96
CA CYS A 130 7.59 9.10 -4.73
C CYS A 130 7.57 8.01 -3.65
N SER A 131 6.48 7.26 -3.50
CA SER A 131 6.45 6.09 -2.61
C SER A 131 7.52 5.07 -2.99
N GLU A 132 7.66 4.69 -4.26
CA GLU A 132 8.70 3.75 -4.70
C GLU A 132 10.11 4.27 -4.41
N THR A 133 10.33 5.57 -4.61
CA THR A 133 11.60 6.24 -4.29
C THR A 133 11.94 6.09 -2.80
N LEU A 134 11.01 6.45 -1.91
CA LEU A 134 11.19 6.36 -0.46
C LEU A 134 11.44 4.92 0.00
N PHE A 135 10.71 3.94 -0.55
CA PHE A 135 10.95 2.54 -0.26
C PHE A 135 12.36 2.13 -0.66
N MET A 136 12.80 2.48 -1.88
CA MET A 136 14.13 2.12 -2.33
C MET A 136 15.25 2.85 -1.58
N ASP A 137 15.01 4.08 -1.10
CA ASP A 137 15.95 4.80 -0.21
C ASP A 137 16.10 4.09 1.14
N TYR A 138 15.00 3.68 1.76
CA TYR A 138 15.05 2.90 3.00
C TYR A 138 15.74 1.54 2.83
N TYR A 139 15.59 0.91 1.66
CA TYR A 139 16.36 -0.29 1.33
C TYR A 139 17.87 0.01 1.29
N ARG A 140 18.29 1.05 0.55
CA ARG A 140 19.70 1.42 0.39
C ARG A 140 20.35 1.88 1.69
N GLU A 141 19.68 2.73 2.47
CA GLU A 141 20.26 3.36 3.65
C GLU A 141 20.12 2.51 4.92
N HIS A 142 19.10 1.65 4.99
CA HIS A 142 18.75 0.94 6.22
C HIS A 142 18.64 -0.57 6.04
N ASN A 143 18.92 -1.12 4.85
CA ASN A 143 18.77 -2.54 4.52
C ASN A 143 17.38 -3.09 4.88
N LEU A 144 16.35 -2.24 4.82
CA LEU A 144 14.99 -2.64 5.16
C LEU A 144 14.46 -3.67 4.14
N LYS A 145 13.85 -4.76 4.63
CA LYS A 145 13.33 -5.83 3.78
C LYS A 145 12.06 -5.37 3.06
N ILE A 146 12.20 -5.01 1.79
CA ILE A 146 11.16 -4.36 1.00
C ILE A 146 10.75 -5.22 -0.20
N LYS A 147 9.44 -5.23 -0.49
CA LYS A 147 8.90 -5.66 -1.78
C LYS A 147 7.99 -4.57 -2.36
N ILE A 148 8.13 -4.27 -3.65
CA ILE A 148 7.26 -3.35 -4.37
C ILE A 148 6.52 -4.16 -5.43
N VAL A 149 5.19 -4.02 -5.50
CA VAL A 149 4.35 -4.71 -6.49
C VAL A 149 3.61 -3.67 -7.32
N ARG A 150 3.91 -3.56 -8.62
CA ARG A 150 3.21 -2.67 -9.55
C ARG A 150 1.98 -3.38 -10.11
N ILE A 151 0.81 -2.98 -9.62
CA ILE A 151 -0.45 -3.66 -9.94
C ILE A 151 -1.05 -3.14 -11.25
N PHE A 152 -1.35 -4.06 -12.17
CA PHE A 152 -2.08 -3.80 -13.43
C PHE A 152 -3.51 -4.31 -13.32
N ASN A 153 -4.48 -3.55 -13.85
CA ASN A 153 -5.87 -3.92 -14.12
C ASN A 153 -6.40 -5.15 -13.39
N THR A 154 -7.02 -4.92 -12.25
CA THR A 154 -7.41 -5.99 -11.32
C THR A 154 -8.90 -6.27 -11.41
N TYR A 155 -9.27 -7.53 -11.60
CA TYR A 155 -10.67 -7.98 -11.66
C TYR A 155 -10.98 -8.92 -10.49
N GLY A 156 -12.21 -8.89 -9.97
CA GLY A 156 -12.66 -9.75 -8.87
C GLY A 156 -14.14 -9.55 -8.53
N GLN A 157 -14.74 -10.55 -7.88
CA GLN A 157 -16.20 -10.67 -7.67
C GLN A 157 -16.86 -9.51 -6.90
N ILE A 158 -16.08 -8.64 -6.22
CA ILE A 158 -16.58 -7.45 -5.50
C ILE A 158 -16.26 -6.21 -6.33
N TRP A 159 -17.14 -5.94 -7.29
CA TRP A 159 -17.00 -4.96 -8.37
C TRP A 159 -16.93 -3.47 -7.96
N GLN A 160 -16.92 -3.14 -6.67
CA GLN A 160 -16.87 -1.73 -6.20
C GLN A 160 -15.67 -1.37 -5.32
N MET A 161 -14.82 -2.33 -4.96
CA MET A 161 -13.71 -2.07 -4.02
C MET A 161 -12.42 -2.72 -4.47
N MET A 162 -11.81 -2.14 -5.51
CA MET A 162 -10.50 -2.56 -6.05
C MET A 162 -9.40 -2.67 -4.97
N MET A 163 -9.51 -1.98 -3.82
CA MET A 163 -8.56 -2.10 -2.72
C MET A 163 -8.91 -3.10 -1.61
N ALA A 164 -10.18 -3.53 -1.45
CA ALA A 164 -10.54 -4.53 -0.43
C ALA A 164 -10.45 -5.97 -0.93
N VAL A 165 -10.57 -6.19 -2.25
CA VAL A 165 -10.32 -7.49 -2.88
C VAL A 165 -8.88 -7.96 -2.61
N TYR A 166 -7.93 -7.02 -2.62
CA TYR A 166 -6.55 -7.28 -2.26
C TYR A 166 -6.40 -7.71 -0.81
N PHE A 167 -7.16 -7.14 0.13
CA PHE A 167 -7.03 -7.55 1.52
C PHE A 167 -7.37 -9.03 1.74
N LYS A 168 -8.52 -9.53 1.25
CA LYS A 168 -8.83 -10.97 1.34
C LYS A 168 -7.80 -11.82 0.56
N PHE A 169 -7.41 -11.41 -0.66
CA PHE A 169 -6.44 -12.17 -1.45
C PHE A 169 -5.02 -12.19 -0.86
N LEU A 170 -4.48 -11.05 -0.42
CA LEU A 170 -3.20 -10.93 0.28
C LEU A 170 -3.25 -11.65 1.63
N PHE A 171 -4.31 -11.47 2.41
CA PHE A 171 -4.46 -12.13 3.70
C PHE A 171 -4.46 -13.65 3.55
N TYR A 172 -5.09 -14.20 2.51
CA TYR A 172 -5.09 -15.65 2.25
C TYR A 172 -3.83 -16.17 1.55
N LYS A 173 -3.28 -15.43 0.58
CA LYS A 173 -2.19 -15.93 -0.28
C LYS A 173 -0.80 -15.50 0.19
N LEU A 174 -0.63 -14.23 0.55
CA LEU A 174 0.66 -13.72 1.05
C LEU A 174 0.93 -14.09 2.51
N SER A 175 -0.09 -14.53 3.27
CA SER A 175 0.17 -15.21 4.55
C SER A 175 0.82 -16.58 4.39
N GLN A 176 0.66 -17.24 3.23
CA GLN A 176 1.16 -18.59 2.95
C GLN A 176 2.49 -18.59 2.17
N GLU A 177 2.84 -17.51 1.47
CA GLU A 177 3.96 -17.48 0.50
C GLU A 177 5.20 -16.68 0.95
N ILE A 178 5.28 -16.22 2.20
CA ILE A 178 6.50 -15.56 2.71
C ILE A 178 7.20 -16.46 3.73
N ASN A 179 7.93 -17.45 3.21
CA ASN A 179 9.10 -18.02 3.90
C ASN A 179 10.31 -17.11 3.62
#